data_AF-A0A520XEW3-F1
#
_entry.id   AF-A0A520XEW3-F1
#
_cell.length_a   1.000
_cell.length_b   1.000
_cell.length_c   1.000
_cell.angle_alpha   90.00
_cell.angle_beta   90.00
_cell.angle_gamma   90.00
#
_symmetry.space_group_name_H-M   'P 1'
#
loop_
_entity.id
_entity.type
_entity.pdbx_description
1 polymer ?
#
loop_
_entity_poly.entity_id
_entity_poly.type
_entity_poly.pdbx_seq_one_letter_code
_entity_poly.pdbx_strand_id
1 'polypeptide(L)'
;NTACNLASLNLVKFYDDEEQAFDIDAYLHAIRLWTMVLEISVTMAQFPSREIAEGSYNYRTLGLGYANLGSLLMRSGIPYDSEEGRAIAGTLTAILTGHSYATSAEMASVLGPFAKYEMNKDSMLRVIRNHRQAAYNADREEYEGLSHYVMGIDADVAPADLLQTAQLVWDNALNLGEQHGFRNAQATVLAPTGTIGLQMDCDTTGVEPDFALVKFKKLAGGGYFKIANQSIAPALRHLGYTADQIDEIVDYVVGTMTLLGAPGVNRASLTSKGLTTDDLRKVEEVLSGVFELKHAFNVFVLGEETMERLGFTEEQYSSFEFDMLRQLGFSADDIRRANDVVCGRQTIEGAPYLRDEHLPVFDTANRNGKYGERFIHHNGHIKMMAAAQPFISGAISKTINMPNEVTTEDIEGSYMLSAELGLKAMALYRDGSKASQPLSATSDEGEHPDDELEGLPEALEDEARIVTGTAPAIHFAPGVSPTMAYQGMSRPRFLLPARRTGFTQEARVGGHKL
;
A
#
# COMPACT_ATOMS: atom_id res chain seq x y z
N ASN A 1 13.52 -8.30 23.30
CA ASN A 1 13.18 -6.86 23.36
C ASN A 1 14.33 -6.04 22.82
N THR A 2 14.29 -5.72 21.54
CA THR A 2 15.20 -4.78 20.88
C THR A 2 14.37 -3.68 20.24
N ALA A 3 14.96 -2.51 19.99
CA ALA A 3 14.40 -1.48 19.13
C ALA A 3 15.10 -1.52 17.77
N CYS A 4 14.42 -1.05 16.74
CA CYS A 4 14.92 -1.03 15.38
C CYS A 4 15.06 0.41 14.90
N ASN A 5 16.22 0.78 14.38
CA ASN A 5 16.41 2.06 13.70
C ASN A 5 15.99 1.90 12.23
N LEU A 6 15.02 2.70 11.80
CA LEU A 6 14.36 2.54 10.50
C LEU A 6 14.76 3.65 9.53
N ALA A 7 14.99 3.26 8.27
CA ALA A 7 15.07 4.18 7.13
C ALA A 7 14.51 3.49 5.89
N SER A 8 14.13 4.27 4.87
CA SER A 8 13.64 3.71 3.61
C SER A 8 14.14 4.52 2.43
N LEU A 9 14.57 3.82 1.38
CA LEU A 9 14.98 4.41 0.10
C LEU A 9 13.77 4.51 -0.84
N ASN A 10 13.61 5.60 -1.58
CA ASN A 10 12.61 5.69 -2.65
C ASN A 10 13.21 5.09 -3.94
N LEU A 11 12.72 3.92 -4.37
CA LEU A 11 13.29 3.19 -5.52
C LEU A 11 13.23 4.00 -6.83
N VAL A 12 12.19 4.81 -7.03
CA VAL A 12 12.02 5.60 -8.26
C VAL A 12 13.10 6.69 -8.39
N LYS A 13 13.78 7.08 -7.31
CA LYS A 13 14.91 8.03 -7.39
C LYS A 13 16.18 7.43 -8.00
N PHE A 14 16.22 6.11 -8.18
CA PHE A 14 17.30 5.39 -8.86
C PHE A 14 16.87 4.92 -10.24
N TYR A 15 15.76 5.41 -10.78
CA TYR A 15 15.24 4.98 -12.06
C TYR A 15 15.12 6.16 -13.02
N ASP A 16 15.62 5.95 -14.24
CA ASP A 16 15.53 6.93 -15.32
C ASP A 16 14.42 6.51 -16.29
N ASP A 17 13.37 7.33 -16.42
CA ASP A 17 12.25 7.03 -17.31
C ASP A 17 12.56 7.22 -18.80
N GLU A 18 13.62 7.96 -19.16
CA GLU A 18 14.02 8.16 -20.55
C GLU A 18 14.88 6.99 -21.03
N GLU A 19 15.88 6.62 -20.24
CA GLU A 19 16.80 5.51 -20.54
C GLU A 19 16.23 4.14 -20.13
N GLN A 20 15.14 4.12 -19.36
CA GLN A 20 14.50 2.91 -18.85
C GLN A 20 15.48 2.02 -18.07
N ALA A 21 16.34 2.67 -17.28
CA ALA A 21 17.46 2.04 -16.61
C ALA A 21 17.43 2.31 -15.10
N PHE A 22 17.78 1.29 -14.31
CA PHE A 22 17.94 1.42 -12.88
C PHE A 22 19.42 1.66 -12.53
N ASP A 23 19.71 2.74 -11.80
CA ASP A 23 21.04 3.12 -11.36
C ASP A 23 21.46 2.27 -10.15
N ILE A 24 22.03 1.10 -10.45
CA ILE A 24 22.53 0.14 -9.48
C ILE A 24 23.65 0.73 -8.61
N ASP A 25 24.55 1.51 -9.18
CA ASP A 25 25.70 2.08 -8.48
C ASP A 25 25.25 3.10 -7.42
N ALA A 26 24.33 3.99 -7.79
CA ALA A 26 23.73 4.93 -6.84
C ALA A 26 22.94 4.20 -5.75
N TYR A 27 22.23 3.12 -6.10
CA TYR A 27 21.51 2.31 -5.13
C TYR A 27 22.44 1.64 -4.11
N LEU A 28 23.51 0.98 -4.57
CA LEU A 28 24.54 0.39 -3.70
C LEU A 28 25.18 1.45 -2.79
N HIS A 29 25.54 2.61 -3.35
CA HIS A 29 26.10 3.71 -2.59
C HIS A 29 25.15 4.20 -1.48
N ALA A 30 23.87 4.40 -1.81
CA ALA A 30 22.85 4.81 -0.85
C ALA A 30 22.64 3.77 0.24
N ILE A 31 22.58 2.48 -0.11
CA ILE A 31 22.45 1.38 0.87
C ILE A 31 23.61 1.42 1.86
N ARG A 32 24.85 1.48 1.37
CA ARG A 32 26.05 1.54 2.21
C ARG A 32 26.00 2.72 3.18
N LEU A 33 25.69 3.91 2.66
CA LEU A 33 25.63 5.13 3.45
C LEU A 33 24.56 5.02 4.55
N TRP A 34 23.35 4.58 4.20
CA TRP A 34 22.26 4.46 5.16
C TRP A 34 22.46 3.32 6.16
N THR A 35 23.11 2.21 5.79
CA THR A 35 23.51 1.18 6.76
C THR A 35 24.44 1.78 7.82
N MET A 36 25.44 2.58 7.42
CA MET A 36 26.33 3.25 8.38
C MET A 36 25.60 4.29 9.25
N VAL A 37 24.70 5.09 8.67
CA VAL A 37 23.89 6.07 9.41
C VAL A 37 23.03 5.38 10.47
N LEU A 38 22.34 4.29 10.09
CA LEU A 38 21.51 3.51 11.01
C LEU A 38 22.32 2.83 12.11
N GLU A 39 23.54 2.37 11.80
CA GLU A 39 24.47 1.85 12.80
C GLU A 39 24.80 2.94 13.83
N ILE A 40 25.28 4.09 13.34
CA ILE A 40 25.68 5.22 14.17
C ILE A 40 24.51 5.63 15.08
N SER A 41 23.28 5.66 14.58
CA SER A 41 22.11 6.03 15.37
C SER A 41 21.82 5.06 16.51
N VAL A 42 22.28 3.80 16.46
CA VAL A 42 22.16 2.85 17.61
C VAL A 42 22.87 3.42 18.84
N THR A 43 23.98 4.14 18.65
CA THR A 43 24.76 4.73 19.76
C THR A 43 24.17 6.03 20.30
N MET A 44 23.35 6.71 19.49
CA MET A 44 22.73 8.00 19.84
C MET A 44 21.31 7.86 20.40
N ALA A 45 20.67 6.71 20.15
CA ALA A 45 19.29 6.47 20.51
C ALA A 45 19.07 6.48 22.04
N GLN A 46 17.98 7.11 22.45
CA GLN A 46 17.46 7.05 23.82
C GLN A 46 16.30 6.07 23.85
N PHE A 47 16.28 5.18 24.85
CA PHE A 47 15.31 4.09 24.93
C PHE A 47 14.40 4.23 26.16
N PRO A 48 13.12 3.85 26.05
CA PRO A 48 12.14 4.03 27.12
C PRO A 48 12.34 3.04 28.29
N SER A 49 13.09 1.96 28.09
CA SER A 49 13.40 0.97 29.13
C SER A 49 14.84 0.50 29.04
N ARG A 50 15.37 0.06 30.19
CA ARG A 50 16.73 -0.49 30.30
C ARG A 50 16.90 -1.75 29.45
N GLU A 51 15.91 -2.63 29.46
CA GLU A 51 15.94 -3.91 28.72
C GLU A 51 16.01 -3.67 27.21
N ILE A 52 15.26 -2.69 26.70
CA ILE A 52 15.31 -2.30 25.28
C ILE A 52 16.66 -1.68 24.95
N ALA A 53 17.20 -0.81 25.81
CA ALA A 53 18.52 -0.21 25.61
C ALA A 53 19.62 -1.28 25.53
N GLU A 54 19.68 -2.17 26.52
CA GLU A 54 20.66 -3.26 26.58
C GLU A 54 20.50 -4.22 25.39
N GLY A 55 19.27 -4.61 25.04
CA GLY A 55 19.00 -5.45 23.89
C GLY A 55 19.46 -4.81 22.58
N SER A 56 19.08 -3.55 22.34
CA SER A 56 19.42 -2.82 21.12
C SER A 56 20.92 -2.60 20.98
N TYR A 57 21.62 -2.32 22.09
CA TYR A 57 23.08 -2.21 22.09
C TYR A 57 23.78 -3.55 21.82
N ASN A 58 23.29 -4.63 22.43
CA ASN A 58 23.88 -5.96 22.33
C ASN A 58 23.75 -6.58 20.94
N TYR A 59 22.63 -6.36 20.26
CA TYR A 59 22.31 -6.95 18.95
C TYR A 59 22.42 -5.98 17.78
N ARG A 60 22.39 -4.67 18.03
CA ARG A 60 22.56 -3.59 17.03
C ARG A 60 21.63 -3.76 15.83
N THR A 61 20.36 -4.05 16.08
CA THR A 61 19.35 -4.32 15.04
C THR A 61 19.00 -3.06 14.26
N LEU A 62 19.13 -3.15 12.93
CA LEU A 62 18.75 -2.11 11.97
C LEU A 62 17.52 -2.54 11.17
N GLY A 63 16.93 -1.57 10.48
CA GLY A 63 15.83 -1.78 9.57
C GLY A 63 15.87 -0.81 8.39
N LEU A 64 16.83 -1.03 7.49
CA LEU A 64 16.80 -0.39 6.19
C LEU A 64 15.78 -1.10 5.28
N GLY A 65 14.93 -0.31 4.63
CA GLY A 65 13.95 -0.78 3.66
C GLY A 65 13.91 0.09 2.41
N TYR A 66 12.87 -0.08 1.62
CA TYR A 66 12.57 0.78 0.49
C TYR A 66 11.07 1.06 0.39
N ALA A 67 10.70 2.03 -0.43
CA ALA A 67 9.35 2.35 -0.85
C ALA A 67 9.25 2.42 -2.38
N ASN A 68 8.02 2.57 -2.90
CA ASN A 68 7.73 2.92 -4.29
C ASN A 68 8.00 1.79 -5.31
N LEU A 69 8.01 0.52 -4.89
CA LEU A 69 8.21 -0.61 -5.83
C LEU A 69 7.09 -0.70 -6.88
N GLY A 70 5.83 -0.57 -6.45
CA GLY A 70 4.69 -0.60 -7.37
C GLY A 70 4.78 0.47 -8.46
N SER A 71 5.20 1.68 -8.10
CA SER A 71 5.46 2.76 -9.05
C SER A 71 6.60 2.45 -9.99
N LEU A 72 7.73 1.94 -9.47
CA LEU A 72 8.86 1.57 -10.31
C LEU A 72 8.43 0.57 -11.41
N LEU A 73 7.70 -0.48 -11.02
CA LEU A 73 7.20 -1.48 -11.96
C LEU A 73 6.23 -0.88 -12.98
N MET A 74 5.26 -0.07 -12.53
CA MET A 74 4.31 0.59 -13.42
C MET A 74 5.02 1.50 -14.45
N ARG A 75 5.97 2.34 -14.00
CA ARG A 75 6.75 3.24 -14.87
C ARG A 75 7.59 2.48 -15.89
N SER A 76 8.07 1.30 -15.51
CA SER A 76 8.80 0.38 -16.39
C SER A 76 7.87 -0.40 -17.33
N GLY A 77 6.56 -0.15 -17.32
CA GLY A 77 5.58 -0.89 -18.11
C GLY A 77 5.39 -2.34 -17.70
N ILE A 78 5.80 -2.72 -16.49
CA ILE A 78 5.78 -4.09 -16.00
C ILE A 78 4.57 -4.27 -15.06
N PRO A 79 3.65 -5.21 -15.35
CA PRO A 79 2.56 -5.53 -14.45
C PRO A 79 3.07 -5.97 -13.08
N TYR A 80 2.48 -5.43 -12.00
CA TYR A 80 2.89 -5.77 -10.65
C TYR A 80 2.78 -7.27 -10.36
N ASP A 81 1.67 -7.92 -10.76
CA ASP A 81 1.48 -9.37 -10.62
C ASP A 81 2.01 -10.15 -11.84
N SER A 82 3.28 -9.96 -12.16
CA SER A 82 4.00 -10.69 -13.21
C SER A 82 5.21 -11.44 -12.66
N GLU A 83 5.73 -12.41 -13.41
CA GLU A 83 6.98 -13.10 -13.06
C GLU A 83 8.17 -12.13 -13.07
N GLU A 84 8.22 -11.22 -14.05
CA GLU A 84 9.24 -10.18 -14.16
C GLU A 84 9.18 -9.19 -12.99
N GLY A 85 7.99 -8.70 -12.64
CA GLY A 85 7.80 -7.82 -11.49
C GLY A 85 8.26 -8.46 -10.18
N ARG A 86 8.02 -9.76 -10.01
CA ARG A 86 8.52 -10.54 -8.86
C ARG A 86 10.03 -10.72 -8.89
N ALA A 87 10.62 -10.99 -10.06
CA ALA A 87 12.06 -11.13 -10.21
C ALA A 87 12.79 -9.81 -9.89
N ILE A 88 12.27 -8.67 -10.35
CA ILE A 88 12.78 -7.33 -10.01
C ILE A 88 12.66 -7.06 -8.51
N ALA A 89 11.50 -7.37 -7.90
CA ALA A 89 11.32 -7.21 -6.46
C ALA A 89 12.34 -8.05 -5.65
N GLY A 90 12.55 -9.30 -6.05
CA GLY A 90 13.53 -10.21 -5.45
C GLY A 90 14.95 -9.67 -5.57
N THR A 91 15.39 -9.28 -6.77
CA THR A 91 16.74 -8.74 -7.02
C THR A 91 17.01 -7.45 -6.24
N LEU A 92 16.11 -6.47 -6.29
CA LEU A 92 16.29 -5.21 -5.54
C LEU A 92 16.35 -5.45 -4.03
N THR A 93 15.53 -6.36 -3.51
CA THR A 93 15.56 -6.74 -2.09
C THR A 93 16.83 -7.50 -1.71
N ALA A 94 17.31 -8.37 -2.60
CA ALA A 94 18.58 -9.08 -2.44
C ALA A 94 19.77 -8.11 -2.41
N ILE A 95 19.80 -7.13 -3.32
CA ILE A 95 20.81 -6.08 -3.35
C ILE A 95 20.80 -5.27 -2.05
N LEU A 96 19.62 -4.81 -1.61
CA LEU A 96 19.44 -4.07 -0.36
C LEU A 96 20.08 -4.79 0.83
N THR A 97 19.71 -6.06 1.04
CA THR A 97 20.11 -6.78 2.24
C THR A 97 21.50 -7.36 2.15
N GLY A 98 21.89 -7.93 1.01
CA GLY A 98 23.23 -8.46 0.79
C GLY A 98 24.27 -7.35 0.95
N HIS A 99 24.05 -6.18 0.34
CA HIS A 99 24.97 -5.06 0.46
C HIS A 99 25.00 -4.44 1.86
N SER A 100 23.85 -4.41 2.56
CA SER A 100 23.80 -4.01 3.97
C SER A 100 24.62 -4.95 4.87
N TYR A 101 24.54 -6.27 4.67
CA TYR A 101 25.33 -7.22 5.44
C TYR A 101 26.82 -7.21 5.07
N ALA A 102 27.17 -7.03 3.80
CA ALA A 102 28.56 -6.81 3.39
C ALA A 102 29.15 -5.56 4.08
N THR A 103 28.41 -4.46 4.09
CA THR A 103 28.78 -3.22 4.80
C THR A 103 28.88 -3.46 6.31
N SER A 104 27.96 -4.25 6.89
CA SER A 104 27.99 -4.62 8.30
C SER A 104 29.23 -5.45 8.67
N ALA A 105 29.65 -6.39 7.81
CA ALA A 105 30.85 -7.18 8.02
C ALA A 105 32.13 -6.35 7.86
N GLU A 106 32.15 -5.41 6.91
CA GLU A 106 33.25 -4.45 6.78
C GLU A 106 33.39 -3.58 8.03
N MET A 107 32.29 -3.04 8.57
CA MET A 107 32.32 -2.30 9.84
C MET A 107 32.81 -3.17 11.00
N ALA A 108 32.46 -4.47 11.01
CA ALA A 108 32.93 -5.41 12.02
C ALA A 108 34.45 -5.64 11.96
N SER A 109 35.07 -5.55 10.78
CA SER A 109 36.53 -5.66 10.63
C SER A 109 37.30 -4.57 11.38
N VAL A 110 36.67 -3.40 11.58
CA VAL A 110 37.28 -2.24 12.27
C VAL A 110 36.80 -2.12 13.71
N LEU A 111 35.51 -2.30 13.96
CA LEU A 111 34.86 -2.03 15.26
C LEU A 111 34.54 -3.30 16.07
N GLY A 112 34.80 -4.48 15.50
CA GLY A 112 34.33 -5.76 16.01
C GLY A 112 32.84 -6.03 15.69
N PRO A 113 32.42 -7.30 15.71
CA PRO A 113 31.02 -7.68 15.50
C PRO A 113 30.12 -7.22 16.67
N PHE A 114 28.79 -7.38 16.56
CA PHE A 114 27.90 -7.09 17.70
C PHE A 114 28.23 -7.97 18.91
N ALA A 115 27.91 -7.50 20.12
CA ALA A 115 28.38 -8.09 21.38
C ALA A 115 27.96 -9.56 21.59
N LYS A 116 26.86 -9.98 20.96
CA LYS A 116 26.32 -11.34 21.04
C LYS A 116 26.61 -12.19 19.80
N TYR A 117 27.50 -11.75 18.92
CA TYR A 117 27.78 -12.44 17.65
C TYR A 117 28.32 -13.85 17.86
N GLU A 118 29.28 -14.07 18.76
CA GLU A 118 29.88 -15.39 18.94
C GLU A 118 28.85 -16.46 19.30
N MET A 119 27.88 -16.11 20.14
CA MET A 119 26.76 -16.99 20.49
C MET A 119 25.82 -17.26 19.30
N ASN A 120 25.73 -16.34 18.34
CA ASN A 120 24.84 -16.41 17.18
C ASN A 120 25.56 -16.83 15.88
N LYS A 121 26.87 -17.04 15.90
CA LYS A 121 27.74 -17.12 14.72
C LYS A 121 27.26 -18.17 13.72
N ASP A 122 27.05 -19.40 14.18
CA ASP A 122 26.66 -20.53 13.32
C ASP A 122 25.27 -20.31 12.72
N SER A 123 24.31 -19.87 13.53
CA SER A 123 22.96 -19.56 13.07
C SER A 123 22.95 -18.41 12.06
N MET A 124 23.75 -17.38 12.29
CA MET A 124 23.85 -16.22 11.41
C MET A 124 24.47 -16.60 10.08
N LEU A 125 25.62 -17.30 10.08
CA LEU A 125 26.27 -17.73 8.84
C LEU A 125 25.41 -18.70 8.04
N ARG A 126 24.67 -19.60 8.70
CA ARG A 126 23.66 -20.45 8.04
C ARG A 126 22.60 -19.62 7.31
N VAL A 127 22.06 -18.59 7.97
CA VAL A 127 21.05 -17.69 7.37
C VAL A 127 21.64 -16.93 6.18
N ILE A 128 22.87 -16.41 6.29
CA ILE A 128 23.56 -15.73 5.18
C ILE A 128 23.78 -16.67 3.99
N ARG A 129 24.17 -17.93 4.23
CA ARG A 129 24.28 -18.95 3.16
C ARG A 129 22.93 -19.21 2.50
N ASN A 130 21.86 -19.38 3.26
CA ASN A 130 20.52 -19.59 2.68
C ASN A 130 20.02 -18.38 1.86
N HIS A 131 20.31 -17.16 2.31
CA HIS A 131 20.01 -15.95 1.52
C HIS A 131 20.76 -15.94 0.18
N ARG A 132 22.04 -16.31 0.21
CA ARG A 132 22.85 -16.47 -1.00
C ARG A 132 22.26 -17.56 -1.91
N GLN A 133 21.91 -18.73 -1.38
CA GLN A 133 21.29 -19.81 -2.17
C GLN A 133 19.98 -19.37 -2.82
N ALA A 134 19.17 -18.56 -2.14
CA ALA A 134 17.97 -17.96 -2.74
C ALA A 134 18.29 -17.02 -3.91
N ALA A 135 19.38 -16.23 -3.83
CA ALA A 135 19.79 -15.34 -4.92
C ALA A 135 20.27 -16.10 -6.18
N TYR A 136 20.74 -17.34 -5.99
CA TYR A 136 21.12 -18.26 -7.06
C TYR A 136 19.98 -19.19 -7.48
N ASN A 137 18.79 -19.07 -6.87
CA ASN A 137 17.66 -19.98 -7.06
C ASN A 137 18.05 -21.46 -6.93
N ALA A 138 18.84 -21.76 -5.90
CA ALA A 138 19.39 -23.09 -5.65
C ALA A 138 18.29 -24.14 -5.40
N ASP A 139 18.66 -25.42 -5.59
CA ASP A 139 17.77 -26.54 -5.32
C ASP A 139 17.44 -26.64 -3.82
N ARG A 140 16.30 -27.25 -3.49
CA ARG A 140 15.81 -27.35 -2.10
C ARG A 140 16.82 -28.00 -1.16
N GLU A 141 17.55 -29.01 -1.66
CA GLU A 141 18.54 -29.78 -0.92
C GLU A 141 19.79 -28.97 -0.55
N GLU A 142 20.02 -27.84 -1.23
CA GLU A 142 21.16 -26.96 -0.97
C GLU A 142 20.92 -25.99 0.20
N TYR A 143 19.68 -25.83 0.65
CA TYR A 143 19.36 -24.99 1.80
C TYR A 143 19.65 -25.71 3.12
N GLU A 144 20.27 -24.99 4.04
CA GLU A 144 20.63 -25.50 5.36
C GLU A 144 19.50 -25.30 6.38
N GLY A 145 18.88 -26.39 6.82
CA GLY A 145 17.96 -26.38 7.97
C GLY A 145 16.64 -25.64 7.72
N LEU A 146 16.14 -25.66 6.48
CA LEU A 146 14.83 -25.11 6.12
C LEU A 146 13.77 -26.20 5.99
N SER A 147 12.56 -25.91 6.46
CA SER A 147 11.41 -26.81 6.44
C SER A 147 10.33 -26.39 5.43
N HIS A 148 10.43 -25.18 4.88
CA HIS A 148 9.45 -24.56 3.98
C HIS A 148 10.09 -24.24 2.63
N TYR A 149 9.25 -23.89 1.67
CA TYR A 149 9.69 -23.45 0.35
C TYR A 149 10.25 -22.01 0.41
N VAL A 150 11.29 -21.75 -0.36
CA VAL A 150 11.90 -20.43 -0.53
C VAL A 150 11.82 -20.08 -2.01
N MET A 151 11.25 -18.91 -2.32
CA MET A 151 11.19 -18.40 -3.68
C MET A 151 12.53 -17.76 -4.06
N GLY A 152 13.33 -18.44 -4.88
CA GLY A 152 14.56 -17.85 -5.43
C GLY A 152 14.28 -16.85 -6.55
N ILE A 153 15.34 -16.25 -7.09
CA ILE A 153 15.25 -15.31 -8.21
C ILE A 153 15.38 -16.08 -9.52
N ASP A 154 14.33 -16.09 -10.33
CA ASP A 154 14.34 -16.74 -11.64
C ASP A 154 15.29 -16.01 -12.60
N ALA A 155 16.32 -16.72 -13.07
CA ALA A 155 17.34 -16.18 -13.95
C ALA A 155 16.86 -15.97 -15.40
N ASP A 156 15.79 -16.67 -15.81
CA ASP A 156 15.26 -16.54 -17.17
C ASP A 156 14.41 -15.27 -17.33
N VAL A 157 13.97 -14.68 -16.22
CA VAL A 157 13.06 -13.52 -16.20
C VAL A 157 13.70 -12.28 -15.55
N ALA A 158 14.66 -12.44 -14.63
CA ALA A 158 15.31 -11.32 -13.98
C ALA A 158 16.21 -10.50 -14.93
N PRO A 159 16.22 -9.16 -14.83
CA PRO A 159 17.23 -8.35 -15.51
C PRO A 159 18.66 -8.78 -15.11
N ALA A 160 19.49 -9.05 -16.10
CA ALA A 160 20.77 -9.74 -15.90
C ALA A 160 21.76 -8.95 -15.01
N ASP A 161 21.78 -7.63 -15.14
CA ASP A 161 22.59 -6.72 -14.35
C ASP A 161 22.17 -6.69 -12.87
N LEU A 162 20.86 -6.63 -12.61
CA LEU A 162 20.30 -6.72 -11.26
C LEU A 162 20.56 -8.09 -10.62
N LEU A 163 20.37 -9.17 -11.38
CA LEU A 163 20.64 -10.52 -10.89
C LEU A 163 22.12 -10.73 -10.55
N GLN A 164 23.02 -10.36 -11.45
CA GLN A 164 24.46 -10.47 -11.23
C GLN A 164 24.89 -9.67 -9.99
N THR A 165 24.35 -8.46 -9.82
CA THR A 165 24.63 -7.64 -8.65
C THR A 165 24.08 -8.28 -7.37
N ALA A 166 22.85 -8.79 -7.39
CA ALA A 166 22.24 -9.50 -6.27
C ALA A 166 23.09 -10.69 -5.81
N GLN A 167 23.58 -11.51 -6.75
CA GLN A 167 24.45 -12.63 -6.46
C GLN A 167 25.79 -12.18 -5.85
N LEU A 168 26.43 -11.18 -6.47
CA LEU A 168 27.72 -10.65 -6.02
C LEU A 168 27.67 -10.07 -4.61
N VAL A 169 26.61 -9.33 -4.25
CA VAL A 169 26.51 -8.75 -2.90
C VAL A 169 26.36 -9.83 -1.82
N TRP A 170 25.73 -10.96 -2.14
CA TRP A 170 25.59 -12.08 -1.22
C TRP A 170 26.87 -12.92 -1.10
N ASP A 171 27.60 -13.10 -2.20
CA ASP A 171 28.96 -13.66 -2.17
C ASP A 171 29.86 -12.82 -1.27
N ASN A 172 29.83 -11.49 -1.42
CA ASN A 172 30.60 -10.57 -0.60
C ASN A 172 30.17 -10.59 0.88
N ALA A 173 28.85 -10.61 1.16
CA ALA A 173 28.33 -10.67 2.51
C ALA A 173 28.78 -11.95 3.24
N LEU A 174 28.76 -13.10 2.56
CA LEU A 174 29.23 -14.36 3.12
C LEU A 174 30.74 -14.34 3.35
N ASN A 175 31.52 -13.99 2.32
CA ASN A 175 32.98 -13.98 2.37
C ASN A 175 33.52 -13.06 3.47
N LEU A 176 32.98 -11.84 3.60
CA LEU A 176 33.36 -10.90 4.65
C LEU A 176 32.86 -11.33 6.02
N GLY A 177 31.62 -11.86 6.08
CA GLY A 177 31.00 -12.33 7.31
C GLY A 177 31.74 -13.50 7.96
N GLU A 178 32.29 -14.43 7.17
CA GLU A 178 33.12 -15.53 7.67
C GLU A 178 34.46 -15.03 8.24
N GLN A 179 35.03 -13.99 7.66
CA GLN A 179 36.33 -13.42 8.07
C GLN A 179 36.23 -12.52 9.31
N HIS A 180 35.17 -11.69 9.38
CA HIS A 180 35.10 -10.59 10.34
C HIS A 180 33.89 -10.64 11.26
N GLY A 181 32.93 -11.53 11.00
CA GLY A 181 31.61 -11.49 11.60
C GLY A 181 30.79 -10.31 11.11
N PHE A 182 29.70 -10.00 11.81
CA PHE A 182 28.79 -8.92 11.43
C PHE A 182 28.61 -7.91 12.56
N ARG A 183 28.48 -6.64 12.20
CA ARG A 183 28.23 -5.57 13.16
C ARG A 183 26.78 -5.52 13.63
N ASN A 184 25.84 -6.09 12.87
CA ASN A 184 24.41 -5.98 13.12
C ASN A 184 23.73 -7.36 13.03
N ALA A 185 22.92 -7.72 14.03
CA ALA A 185 22.20 -9.01 14.03
C ALA A 185 21.01 -9.04 13.05
N GLN A 186 20.48 -7.86 12.69
CA GLN A 186 19.46 -7.64 11.66
C GLN A 186 19.82 -6.35 10.93
N ALA A 187 19.67 -6.33 9.61
CA ALA A 187 20.03 -5.18 8.78
C ALA A 187 18.82 -4.48 8.13
N THR A 188 17.80 -5.24 7.77
CA THR A 188 16.76 -4.82 6.82
C THR A 188 15.36 -5.23 7.24
N VAL A 189 14.38 -4.39 6.90
CA VAL A 189 12.95 -4.61 7.11
C VAL A 189 12.16 -3.75 6.13
N LEU A 190 11.08 -4.28 5.56
CA LEU A 190 10.14 -3.47 4.78
C LEU A 190 9.04 -2.99 5.72
N ALA A 191 9.27 -1.85 6.36
CA ALA A 191 8.31 -1.22 7.28
C ALA A 191 7.24 -0.40 6.54
N PRO A 192 6.11 -0.06 7.19
CA PRO A 192 5.12 0.84 6.59
C PRO A 192 5.74 2.22 6.35
N THR A 193 5.63 2.72 5.13
CA THR A 193 6.16 4.03 4.75
C THR A 193 5.08 5.09 4.60
N GLY A 194 3.93 4.97 5.29
CA GLY A 194 2.77 5.84 5.08
C GLY A 194 3.07 7.33 5.18
N THR A 195 3.58 7.79 6.32
CA THR A 195 3.89 9.24 6.52
C THR A 195 5.10 9.68 5.71
N ILE A 196 6.20 8.93 5.74
CA ILE A 196 7.45 9.30 5.06
C ILE A 196 7.35 9.16 3.54
N GLY A 197 6.51 8.27 3.02
CA GLY A 197 6.29 8.08 1.58
C GLY A 197 5.68 9.31 0.97
N LEU A 198 4.72 9.95 1.66
CA LEU A 198 4.18 11.25 1.24
C LEU A 198 5.26 12.34 1.26
N GLN A 199 6.17 12.33 2.23
CA GLN A 199 7.28 13.29 2.30
C GLN A 199 8.34 13.07 1.20
N MET A 200 8.47 11.83 0.70
CA MET A 200 9.42 11.44 -0.35
C MET A 200 8.79 11.44 -1.75
N ASP A 201 7.56 11.94 -1.90
CA ASP A 201 6.76 11.91 -3.12
C ASP A 201 6.64 10.49 -3.71
N CYS A 202 6.36 9.49 -2.86
CA CYS A 202 6.07 8.13 -3.29
C CYS A 202 4.57 7.98 -3.66
N ASP A 203 4.29 7.44 -4.84
CA ASP A 203 2.94 7.02 -5.22
C ASP A 203 2.53 5.73 -4.50
N THR A 204 3.48 4.82 -4.25
CA THR A 204 3.24 3.56 -3.51
C THR A 204 4.13 3.41 -2.27
N THR A 205 3.60 2.72 -1.26
CA THR A 205 4.24 2.50 0.03
C THR A 205 4.99 1.18 0.07
N GLY A 206 6.21 1.17 0.59
CA GLY A 206 6.98 -0.07 0.75
C GLY A 206 7.12 -0.88 -0.54
N VAL A 207 6.75 -2.17 -0.43
CA VAL A 207 6.64 -3.15 -1.53
C VAL A 207 5.26 -3.14 -2.20
N GLU A 208 4.32 -2.30 -1.76
CA GLU A 208 2.92 -2.34 -2.18
C GLU A 208 2.72 -1.90 -3.64
N PRO A 209 1.70 -2.46 -4.34
CA PRO A 209 1.21 -1.83 -5.56
C PRO A 209 0.48 -0.55 -5.19
N ASP A 210 0.07 0.22 -6.20
CA ASP A 210 -0.75 1.38 -5.91
C ASP A 210 -2.12 0.96 -5.36
N PHE A 211 -2.67 1.74 -4.44
CA PHE A 211 -3.98 1.53 -3.85
C PHE A 211 -5.10 1.68 -4.88
N ALA A 212 -5.04 2.75 -5.68
CA ALA A 212 -5.90 3.09 -6.81
C ALA A 212 -5.22 4.20 -7.63
N LEU A 213 -5.45 4.25 -8.95
CA LEU A 213 -4.88 5.24 -9.87
C LEU A 213 -5.28 6.67 -9.51
N VAL A 214 -6.49 6.82 -8.95
CA VAL A 214 -6.95 8.05 -8.30
C VAL A 214 -7.49 7.64 -6.94
N LYS A 215 -6.93 8.23 -5.88
CA LYS A 215 -7.26 7.91 -4.49
C LYS A 215 -7.51 9.18 -3.69
N PHE A 216 -8.34 9.07 -2.66
CA PHE A 216 -8.78 10.23 -1.89
C PHE A 216 -8.44 10.04 -0.42
N LYS A 217 -7.73 11.01 0.14
CA LYS A 217 -7.34 11.00 1.55
C LYS A 217 -8.29 11.87 2.36
N LYS A 218 -8.91 11.29 3.39
CA LYS A 218 -9.73 12.04 4.35
C LYS A 218 -8.83 12.91 5.24
N LEU A 219 -9.17 14.19 5.36
CA LEU A 219 -8.42 15.14 6.20
C LEU A 219 -8.98 15.14 7.63
N ALA A 220 -8.12 15.38 8.62
CA ALA A 220 -8.51 15.40 10.04
C ALA A 220 -9.55 16.49 10.38
N GLY A 221 -9.62 17.56 9.58
CA GLY A 221 -10.61 18.64 9.71
C GLY A 221 -11.89 18.45 8.90
N GLY A 222 -12.11 17.27 8.30
CA GLY A 222 -13.15 17.05 7.29
C GLY A 222 -12.69 17.39 5.87
N GLY A 223 -13.40 16.86 4.88
CA GLY A 223 -13.05 16.97 3.46
C GLY A 223 -12.04 15.93 2.97
N TYR A 224 -11.78 15.96 1.66
CA TYR A 224 -10.96 14.98 0.95
C TYR A 224 -9.87 15.66 0.12
N PHE A 225 -8.73 14.99 0.00
CA PHE A 225 -7.64 15.39 -0.87
C PHE A 225 -7.45 14.35 -1.98
N LYS A 226 -7.65 14.77 -3.24
CA LYS A 226 -7.46 13.93 -4.42
C LYS A 226 -5.98 13.74 -4.72
N ILE A 227 -5.57 12.50 -4.91
CA ILE A 227 -4.21 12.11 -5.28
C ILE A 227 -4.31 11.29 -6.56
N ALA A 228 -3.77 11.83 -7.66
CA ALA A 228 -3.62 11.10 -8.92
C ALA A 228 -2.24 10.46 -9.00
N ASN A 229 -2.19 9.22 -9.47
CA ASN A 229 -0.94 8.49 -9.69
C ASN A 229 -0.09 9.18 -10.76
N GLN A 230 1.15 9.52 -10.42
CA GLN A 230 2.07 10.25 -11.31
C GLN A 230 2.86 9.33 -12.26
N SER A 231 2.64 8.03 -12.15
CA SER A 231 3.31 6.99 -12.93
C SER A 231 2.55 6.59 -14.20
N ILE A 232 1.29 7.04 -14.39
CA ILE A 232 0.48 6.74 -15.59
C ILE A 232 1.17 7.25 -16.88
N ALA A 233 1.51 8.53 -16.93
CA ALA A 233 2.09 9.12 -18.14
C ALA A 233 3.49 8.54 -18.49
N PRO A 234 4.42 8.38 -17.54
CA PRO A 234 5.68 7.67 -17.79
C PRO A 234 5.49 6.24 -18.31
N ALA A 235 4.58 5.47 -17.70
CA ALA A 235 4.28 4.10 -18.13
C ALA A 235 3.76 4.07 -19.58
N LEU A 236 2.81 4.95 -19.93
CA LEU A 236 2.28 5.04 -21.29
C LEU A 236 3.36 5.46 -22.30
N ARG A 237 4.28 6.35 -21.93
CA ARG A 237 5.41 6.72 -22.78
C ARG A 237 6.30 5.51 -23.07
N HIS A 238 6.65 4.74 -22.04
CA HIS A 238 7.43 3.51 -22.21
C HIS A 238 6.71 2.51 -23.12
N LEU A 239 5.39 2.35 -22.93
CA LEU A 239 4.53 1.48 -23.72
C LEU A 239 4.31 1.96 -25.17
N GLY A 240 4.92 3.08 -25.58
CA GLY A 240 4.97 3.55 -26.96
C GLY A 240 3.76 4.40 -27.39
N TYR A 241 3.01 4.97 -26.45
CA TYR A 241 1.94 5.91 -26.77
C TYR A 241 2.51 7.29 -27.10
N THR A 242 1.87 7.98 -28.06
CA THR A 242 2.22 9.37 -28.42
C THR A 242 1.77 10.36 -27.35
N ALA A 243 2.34 11.57 -27.33
CA ALA A 243 1.98 12.60 -26.37
C ALA A 243 0.46 12.88 -26.34
N ASP A 244 -0.16 13.05 -27.51
CA ASP A 244 -1.61 13.30 -27.61
C ASP A 244 -2.45 12.14 -27.05
N GLN A 245 -2.04 10.88 -27.30
CA GLN A 245 -2.71 9.71 -26.74
C GLN A 245 -2.55 9.64 -25.22
N ILE A 246 -1.37 9.99 -24.71
CA ILE A 246 -1.09 10.02 -23.27
C ILE A 246 -2.00 11.06 -22.61
N ASP A 247 -2.07 12.27 -23.15
CA ASP A 247 -2.89 13.35 -22.61
C ASP A 247 -4.38 12.94 -22.59
N GLU A 248 -4.91 12.36 -23.67
CA GLU A 248 -6.30 11.89 -23.71
C GLU A 248 -6.58 10.74 -22.71
N ILE A 249 -5.63 9.81 -22.52
CA ILE A 249 -5.77 8.73 -21.53
C ILE A 249 -5.70 9.29 -20.10
N VAL A 250 -4.77 10.21 -19.83
CA VAL A 250 -4.63 10.83 -18.51
C VAL A 250 -5.86 11.66 -18.17
N ASP A 251 -6.38 12.45 -19.11
CA ASP A 251 -7.62 13.21 -18.95
C ASP A 251 -8.82 12.28 -18.71
N TYR A 252 -8.89 11.13 -19.38
CA TYR A 252 -9.93 10.13 -19.14
C TYR A 252 -9.90 9.62 -17.69
N VAL A 253 -8.70 9.33 -17.16
CA VAL A 253 -8.53 8.78 -15.80
C VAL A 253 -8.73 9.87 -14.75
N VAL A 254 -7.95 10.94 -14.85
CA VAL A 254 -7.80 11.96 -13.81
C VAL A 254 -8.84 13.06 -13.95
N GLY A 255 -9.31 13.36 -15.16
CA GLY A 255 -10.23 14.44 -15.47
C GLY A 255 -9.53 15.68 -16.00
N THR A 256 -10.22 16.39 -16.88
CA THR A 256 -9.74 17.62 -17.55
C THR A 256 -9.62 18.82 -16.61
N MET A 257 -10.23 18.77 -15.41
CA MET A 257 -10.26 19.86 -14.43
C MET A 257 -10.83 21.18 -14.97
N THR A 258 -11.65 21.14 -16.01
CA THR A 258 -12.25 22.34 -16.60
C THR A 258 -13.71 22.11 -17.00
N LEU A 259 -14.55 23.12 -16.81
CA LEU A 259 -15.93 23.11 -17.30
C LEU A 259 -16.02 23.38 -18.81
N LEU A 260 -14.89 23.67 -19.46
CA LEU A 260 -14.85 23.93 -20.89
C LEU A 260 -14.98 22.61 -21.67
N GLY A 261 -15.94 22.55 -22.60
CA GLY A 261 -16.15 21.36 -23.44
C GLY A 261 -16.85 20.18 -22.74
N ALA A 262 -17.12 20.27 -21.44
CA ALA A 262 -17.84 19.24 -20.71
C ALA A 262 -19.28 19.03 -21.26
N PRO A 263 -19.77 17.79 -21.38
CA PRO A 263 -21.12 17.51 -21.85
C PRO A 263 -22.17 17.83 -20.77
N GLY A 264 -23.29 18.44 -21.17
CA GLY A 264 -24.40 18.74 -20.26
C GLY A 264 -24.11 19.91 -19.31
N VAL A 265 -23.30 19.70 -18.27
CA VAL A 265 -22.87 20.74 -17.32
C VAL A 265 -21.55 21.35 -17.78
N ASN A 266 -21.58 22.57 -18.29
CA ASN A 266 -20.42 23.32 -18.77
C ASN A 266 -20.61 24.82 -18.58
N ARG A 267 -19.59 25.62 -18.92
CA ARG A 267 -19.64 27.08 -18.78
C ARG A 267 -20.88 27.70 -19.45
N ALA A 268 -21.25 27.26 -20.65
CA ALA A 268 -22.38 27.82 -21.37
C ALA A 268 -23.72 27.46 -20.71
N SER A 269 -23.92 26.20 -20.35
CA SER A 269 -25.16 25.75 -19.71
C SER A 269 -25.32 26.33 -18.30
N LEU A 270 -24.24 26.41 -17.52
CA LEU A 270 -24.25 27.06 -16.19
C LEU A 270 -24.52 28.56 -16.28
N THR A 271 -23.94 29.26 -17.26
CA THR A 271 -24.24 30.68 -17.49
C THR A 271 -25.70 30.89 -17.84
N SER A 272 -26.30 30.01 -18.66
CA SER A 272 -27.73 30.06 -18.99
C SER A 272 -28.65 29.84 -17.78
N LYS A 273 -28.13 29.19 -16.73
CA LYS A 273 -28.80 28.97 -15.43
C LYS A 273 -28.52 30.08 -14.41
N GLY A 274 -27.81 31.13 -14.80
CA GLY A 274 -27.59 32.32 -13.99
C GLY A 274 -26.22 32.40 -13.32
N LEU A 275 -25.31 31.44 -13.49
CA LEU A 275 -23.94 31.59 -12.96
C LEU A 275 -23.16 32.65 -13.75
N THR A 276 -22.40 33.47 -13.05
CA THR A 276 -21.54 34.50 -13.63
C THR A 276 -20.16 33.95 -13.98
N THR A 277 -19.37 34.72 -14.71
CA THR A 277 -17.96 34.36 -14.98
C THR A 277 -17.13 34.23 -13.70
N ASP A 278 -17.42 35.03 -12.67
CA ASP A 278 -16.71 34.94 -11.39
C ASP A 278 -17.06 33.66 -10.62
N ASP A 279 -18.35 33.26 -10.65
CA ASP A 279 -18.80 32.00 -10.04
C ASP A 279 -18.11 30.80 -10.69
N LEU A 280 -18.06 30.78 -12.03
CA LEU A 280 -17.41 29.70 -12.78
C LEU A 280 -15.91 29.64 -12.49
N ARG A 281 -15.24 30.78 -12.34
CA ARG A 281 -13.83 30.84 -11.94
C ARG A 281 -13.63 30.23 -10.55
N LYS A 282 -14.46 30.59 -9.57
CA LYS A 282 -14.40 30.03 -8.20
C LYS A 282 -14.59 28.51 -8.20
N VAL A 283 -15.55 28.01 -8.98
CA VAL A 283 -15.77 26.56 -9.16
C VAL A 283 -14.55 25.90 -9.78
N GLU A 284 -14.00 26.45 -10.86
CA GLU A 284 -12.84 25.88 -11.55
C GLU A 284 -11.57 25.87 -10.68
N GLU A 285 -11.39 26.85 -9.79
CA GLU A 285 -10.28 26.91 -8.83
C GLU A 285 -10.27 25.74 -7.84
N VAL A 286 -11.41 25.10 -7.59
CA VAL A 286 -11.51 23.97 -6.66
C VAL A 286 -11.59 22.59 -7.35
N LEU A 287 -11.74 22.54 -8.68
CA LEU A 287 -12.00 21.28 -9.41
C LEU A 287 -10.92 20.23 -9.22
N SER A 288 -9.65 20.63 -9.09
CA SER A 288 -8.53 19.70 -8.86
C SER A 288 -8.66 18.93 -7.55
N GLY A 289 -9.40 19.47 -6.58
CA GLY A 289 -9.59 18.88 -5.25
C GLY A 289 -10.91 18.12 -5.07
N VAL A 290 -11.90 18.31 -5.95
CA VAL A 290 -13.22 17.67 -5.78
C VAL A 290 -13.27 16.27 -6.35
N PHE A 291 -13.97 15.39 -5.64
CA PHE A 291 -14.22 14.02 -6.10
C PHE A 291 -15.30 14.02 -7.19
N GLU A 292 -16.45 14.60 -6.85
CA GLU A 292 -17.61 14.70 -7.74
C GLU A 292 -17.86 16.15 -8.08
N LEU A 293 -18.25 16.39 -9.33
CA LEU A 293 -18.51 17.72 -9.85
C LEU A 293 -19.49 18.50 -8.96
N LYS A 294 -20.53 17.82 -8.44
CA LYS A 294 -21.54 18.42 -7.55
C LYS A 294 -20.91 19.06 -6.31
N HIS A 295 -19.82 18.50 -5.77
CA HIS A 295 -19.17 19.02 -4.57
C HIS A 295 -18.48 20.38 -4.80
N ALA A 296 -18.22 20.77 -6.04
CA ALA A 296 -17.71 22.12 -6.35
C ALA A 296 -18.81 23.19 -6.28
N PHE A 297 -20.09 22.81 -6.29
CA PHE A 297 -21.24 23.71 -6.30
C PHE A 297 -21.89 23.77 -4.92
N ASN A 298 -21.23 24.46 -4.00
CA ASN A 298 -21.70 24.65 -2.62
C ASN A 298 -21.48 26.09 -2.13
N VAL A 299 -22.08 26.44 -1.00
CA VAL A 299 -22.06 27.81 -0.46
C VAL A 299 -20.66 28.27 -0.06
N PHE A 300 -19.80 27.36 0.39
CA PHE A 300 -18.42 27.70 0.77
C PHE A 300 -17.56 28.09 -0.44
N VAL A 301 -17.88 27.58 -1.64
CA VAL A 301 -17.18 27.93 -2.89
C VAL A 301 -17.81 29.16 -3.54
N LEU A 302 -19.13 29.22 -3.63
CA LEU A 302 -19.85 30.23 -4.43
C LEU A 302 -20.30 31.46 -3.64
N GLY A 303 -20.42 31.34 -2.31
CA GLY A 303 -20.91 32.38 -1.41
C GLY A 303 -22.44 32.46 -1.34
N GLU A 304 -22.96 33.04 -0.25
CA GLU A 304 -24.39 33.23 0.01
C GLU A 304 -25.05 34.13 -1.05
N GLU A 305 -24.39 35.21 -1.49
CA GLU A 305 -24.89 36.11 -2.53
C GLU A 305 -25.22 35.36 -3.83
N THR A 306 -24.41 34.37 -4.20
CA THR A 306 -24.65 33.53 -5.37
C THR A 306 -25.83 32.61 -5.15
N MET A 307 -25.96 32.02 -3.94
CA MET A 307 -27.10 31.16 -3.61
C MET A 307 -28.42 31.92 -3.64
N GLU A 308 -28.47 33.11 -3.05
CA GLU A 308 -29.64 33.99 -3.05
C GLU A 308 -30.03 34.41 -4.48
N ARG A 309 -29.05 34.80 -5.30
CA ARG A 309 -29.28 35.21 -6.69
C ARG A 309 -29.82 34.08 -7.56
N LEU A 310 -29.46 32.84 -7.26
CA LEU A 310 -29.98 31.64 -7.91
C LEU A 310 -31.31 31.17 -7.32
N GLY A 311 -31.80 31.83 -6.27
CA GLY A 311 -33.11 31.60 -5.67
C GLY A 311 -33.13 30.51 -4.60
N PHE A 312 -31.98 30.15 -4.02
CA PHE A 312 -31.89 29.18 -2.93
C PHE A 312 -31.99 29.86 -1.55
N THR A 313 -32.72 29.24 -0.63
CA THR A 313 -32.79 29.68 0.77
C THR A 313 -31.67 29.06 1.60
N GLU A 314 -31.35 29.67 2.75
CA GLU A 314 -30.34 29.15 3.68
C GLU A 314 -30.64 27.73 4.15
N GLU A 315 -31.92 27.42 4.39
CA GLU A 315 -32.34 26.08 4.76
C GLU A 315 -32.08 25.06 3.65
N GLN A 316 -32.16 25.48 2.38
CA GLN A 316 -31.88 24.59 1.25
C GLN A 316 -30.38 24.31 1.15
N TYR A 317 -29.54 25.34 1.05
CA TYR A 317 -28.10 25.14 0.80
C TYR A 317 -27.31 24.69 2.04
N SER A 318 -27.91 24.75 3.23
CA SER A 318 -27.33 24.18 4.46
C SER A 318 -27.71 22.71 4.68
N SER A 319 -28.60 22.15 3.85
CA SER A 319 -28.98 20.74 3.92
C SER A 319 -27.86 19.84 3.38
N PHE A 320 -27.60 18.72 4.06
CA PHE A 320 -26.68 17.68 3.58
C PHE A 320 -27.14 17.06 2.24
N GLU A 321 -28.45 17.05 1.99
CA GLU A 321 -29.07 16.52 0.76
C GLU A 321 -29.08 17.51 -0.41
N PHE A 322 -28.46 18.68 -0.26
CA PHE A 322 -28.52 19.72 -1.27
C PHE A 322 -27.61 19.41 -2.47
N ASP A 323 -28.24 19.12 -3.61
CA ASP A 323 -27.58 19.07 -4.92
C ASP A 323 -27.99 20.29 -5.75
N MET A 324 -27.11 21.30 -5.78
CA MET A 324 -27.33 22.54 -6.52
C MET A 324 -27.56 22.29 -8.02
N LEU A 325 -26.82 21.36 -8.64
CA LEU A 325 -26.94 21.10 -10.08
C LEU A 325 -28.31 20.51 -10.42
N ARG A 326 -28.83 19.62 -9.56
CA ARG A 326 -30.20 19.09 -9.71
C ARG A 326 -31.26 20.17 -9.56
N GLN A 327 -31.09 21.06 -8.58
CA GLN A 327 -32.03 22.16 -8.36
C GLN A 327 -32.02 23.19 -9.50
N LEU A 328 -30.88 23.38 -10.16
CA LEU A 328 -30.78 24.15 -11.40
C LEU A 328 -31.39 23.43 -12.61
N GLY A 329 -31.87 22.19 -12.45
CA GLY A 329 -32.58 21.42 -13.47
C GLY A 329 -31.68 20.62 -14.41
N PHE A 330 -30.44 20.34 -14.02
CA PHE A 330 -29.62 19.37 -14.74
C PHE A 330 -30.09 17.94 -14.46
N SER A 331 -30.10 17.10 -15.49
CA SER A 331 -30.46 15.70 -15.34
C SER A 331 -29.34 14.92 -14.65
N ALA A 332 -29.68 13.74 -14.11
CA ALA A 332 -28.71 12.79 -13.55
C ALA A 332 -27.60 12.47 -14.56
N ASP A 333 -28.03 12.30 -15.81
CA ASP A 333 -27.20 11.92 -16.93
C ASP A 333 -26.22 13.04 -17.30
N ASP A 334 -26.69 14.29 -17.33
CA ASP A 334 -25.84 15.45 -17.61
C ASP A 334 -24.77 15.64 -16.54
N ILE A 335 -25.15 15.54 -15.27
CA ILE A 335 -24.20 15.66 -14.15
C ILE A 335 -23.18 14.54 -14.21
N ARG A 336 -23.62 13.29 -14.43
CA ARG A 336 -22.73 12.12 -14.52
C ARG A 336 -21.75 12.25 -15.68
N ARG A 337 -22.23 12.62 -16.88
CA ARG A 337 -21.36 12.78 -18.07
C ARG A 337 -20.38 13.93 -17.90
N ALA A 338 -20.80 15.05 -17.33
CA ALA A 338 -19.90 16.15 -17.00
C ALA A 338 -18.86 15.71 -15.97
N ASN A 339 -19.28 15.03 -14.90
CA ASN A 339 -18.39 14.51 -13.87
C ASN A 339 -17.30 13.61 -14.46
N ASP A 340 -17.66 12.67 -15.32
CA ASP A 340 -16.71 11.74 -15.94
C ASP A 340 -15.62 12.48 -16.75
N VAL A 341 -15.93 13.63 -17.36
CA VAL A 341 -14.97 14.43 -18.14
C VAL A 341 -14.17 15.39 -17.26
N VAL A 342 -14.83 16.04 -16.30
CA VAL A 342 -14.20 17.08 -15.47
C VAL A 342 -13.37 16.46 -14.35
N CYS A 343 -13.95 15.50 -13.63
CA CYS A 343 -13.33 14.86 -12.46
C CYS A 343 -12.65 13.53 -12.80
N GLY A 344 -12.80 13.06 -14.04
CA GLY A 344 -12.23 11.81 -14.54
C GLY A 344 -13.08 10.60 -14.18
N ARG A 345 -12.84 9.51 -14.90
CA ARG A 345 -13.47 8.20 -14.62
C ARG A 345 -12.76 7.40 -13.54
N GLN A 346 -11.56 7.85 -13.14
CA GLN A 346 -10.71 7.27 -12.09
C GLN A 346 -10.15 5.88 -12.40
N THR A 347 -10.73 5.16 -13.37
CA THR A 347 -10.19 3.97 -14.00
C THR A 347 -9.57 4.29 -15.36
N ILE A 348 -8.58 3.49 -15.76
CA ILE A 348 -8.01 3.49 -17.10
C ILE A 348 -8.76 2.54 -18.05
N GLU A 349 -9.65 1.70 -17.52
CA GLU A 349 -10.44 0.77 -18.31
C GLU A 349 -11.38 1.51 -19.26
N GLY A 350 -11.30 1.17 -20.55
CA GLY A 350 -12.05 1.86 -21.61
C GLY A 350 -11.50 3.23 -22.00
N ALA A 351 -10.31 3.62 -21.52
CA ALA A 351 -9.64 4.84 -21.97
C ALA A 351 -9.39 4.80 -23.49
N PRO A 352 -9.50 5.94 -24.18
CA PRO A 352 -9.27 6.00 -25.62
C PRO A 352 -7.83 5.56 -25.96
N TYR A 353 -7.66 4.90 -27.11
CA TYR A 353 -6.38 4.38 -27.64
C TYR A 353 -5.68 3.30 -26.82
N LEU A 354 -6.00 3.13 -25.53
CA LEU A 354 -5.36 2.15 -24.68
C LEU A 354 -5.61 0.73 -25.24
N ARG A 355 -4.52 -0.01 -25.42
CA ARG A 355 -4.54 -1.41 -25.83
C ARG A 355 -4.82 -2.29 -24.61
N ASP A 356 -5.74 -3.24 -24.75
CA ASP A 356 -6.14 -4.16 -23.68
C ASP A 356 -4.96 -4.95 -23.09
N GLU A 357 -3.97 -5.29 -23.91
CA GLU A 357 -2.74 -5.98 -23.49
C GLU A 357 -1.92 -5.19 -22.46
N HIS A 358 -2.10 -3.87 -22.38
CA HIS A 358 -1.39 -3.01 -21.43
C HIS A 358 -2.15 -2.77 -20.13
N LEU A 359 -3.43 -3.15 -20.03
CA LEU A 359 -4.23 -2.99 -18.82
C LEU A 359 -3.56 -3.56 -17.55
N PRO A 360 -2.90 -4.74 -17.58
CA PRO A 360 -2.27 -5.31 -16.38
C PRO A 360 -1.19 -4.42 -15.74
N VAL A 361 -0.58 -3.50 -16.49
CA VAL A 361 0.41 -2.54 -15.99
C VAL A 361 -0.21 -1.58 -14.96
N PHE A 362 -1.49 -1.29 -15.13
CA PHE A 362 -2.23 -0.30 -14.35
C PHE A 362 -3.15 -0.92 -13.30
N ASP A 363 -3.11 -2.26 -13.12
CA ASP A 363 -3.88 -2.93 -12.08
C ASP A 363 -3.38 -2.46 -10.70
N THR A 364 -4.33 -2.11 -9.82
CA THR A 364 -4.07 -1.59 -8.48
C THR A 364 -4.58 -2.55 -7.39
N ALA A 365 -4.27 -2.28 -6.14
CA ALA A 365 -4.69 -3.09 -4.98
C ALA A 365 -6.21 -3.24 -4.87
N ASN A 366 -6.96 -2.23 -5.33
CA ASN A 366 -8.42 -2.23 -5.37
C ASN A 366 -8.91 -1.83 -6.77
N ARG A 367 -10.22 -2.03 -7.00
CA ARG A 367 -10.90 -1.52 -8.20
C ARG A 367 -10.83 0.00 -8.24
N ASN A 368 -10.66 0.56 -9.43
CA ASN A 368 -10.48 1.99 -9.63
C ASN A 368 -11.81 2.70 -9.89
N GLY A 369 -12.23 3.58 -8.98
CA GLY A 369 -13.47 4.32 -9.14
C GLY A 369 -14.70 3.42 -9.24
N LYS A 370 -15.81 4.02 -9.68
CA LYS A 370 -17.10 3.31 -9.87
C LYS A 370 -17.15 2.40 -11.11
N TYR A 371 -16.19 2.57 -12.03
CA TYR A 371 -16.19 1.89 -13.33
C TYR A 371 -15.15 0.77 -13.43
N GLY A 372 -14.14 0.76 -12.55
CA GLY A 372 -13.07 -0.22 -12.63
C GLY A 372 -13.54 -1.61 -12.23
N GLU A 373 -13.19 -2.60 -13.03
CA GLU A 373 -13.43 -4.01 -12.73
C GLU A 373 -12.13 -4.73 -12.36
N ARG A 374 -10.98 -4.27 -12.85
CA ARG A 374 -9.70 -4.91 -12.62
C ARG A 374 -9.07 -4.50 -11.30
N PHE A 375 -8.36 -5.43 -10.68
CA PHE A 375 -7.55 -5.24 -9.49
C PHE A 375 -6.55 -6.39 -9.35
N ILE A 376 -5.50 -6.18 -8.57
CA ILE A 376 -4.52 -7.22 -8.26
C ILE A 376 -5.15 -8.19 -7.26
N HIS A 377 -5.28 -9.45 -7.68
CA HIS A 377 -5.81 -10.50 -6.81
C HIS A 377 -4.93 -10.69 -5.56
N HIS A 378 -5.52 -11.04 -4.42
CA HIS A 378 -4.78 -11.19 -3.15
C HIS A 378 -3.61 -12.18 -3.23
N ASN A 379 -3.70 -13.20 -4.09
CA ASN A 379 -2.57 -14.10 -4.39
C ASN A 379 -1.38 -13.40 -5.05
N GLY A 380 -1.61 -12.39 -5.89
CA GLY A 380 -0.55 -11.56 -6.47
C GLY A 380 0.20 -10.76 -5.40
N HIS A 381 -0.52 -10.21 -4.42
CA HIS A 381 0.10 -9.56 -3.24
C HIS A 381 0.99 -10.54 -2.47
N ILE A 382 0.48 -11.75 -2.19
CA ILE A 382 1.21 -12.79 -1.44
C ILE A 382 2.46 -13.24 -2.20
N LYS A 383 2.34 -13.50 -3.51
CA LYS A 383 3.48 -13.92 -4.34
C LYS A 383 4.55 -12.82 -4.46
N MET A 384 4.14 -11.54 -4.53
CA MET A 384 5.11 -10.44 -4.49
C MET A 384 5.84 -10.37 -3.15
N MET A 385 5.12 -10.50 -2.04
CA MET A 385 5.77 -10.60 -0.72
C MET A 385 6.72 -11.80 -0.66
N ALA A 386 6.34 -12.94 -1.25
CA ALA A 386 7.14 -14.16 -1.26
C ALA A 386 8.42 -14.00 -2.09
N ALA A 387 8.41 -13.19 -3.15
CA ALA A 387 9.60 -12.88 -3.92
C ALA A 387 10.63 -12.03 -3.14
N ALA A 388 10.15 -11.12 -2.29
CA ALA A 388 11.02 -10.26 -1.46
C ALA A 388 11.43 -10.91 -0.12
N GLN A 389 10.58 -11.73 0.48
CA GLN A 389 10.75 -12.26 1.84
C GLN A 389 12.06 -13.03 2.07
N PRO A 390 12.54 -13.86 1.13
CA PRO A 390 13.80 -14.58 1.22
C PRO A 390 15.00 -13.67 1.38
N PHE A 391 14.88 -12.38 1.04
CA PHE A 391 15.98 -11.43 1.04
C PHE A 391 15.84 -10.36 2.11
N ILE A 392 14.89 -10.47 3.05
CA ILE A 392 14.79 -9.55 4.19
C ILE A 392 15.18 -10.28 5.48
N SER A 393 16.03 -9.63 6.28
CA SER A 393 16.44 -10.16 7.59
C SER A 393 15.33 -10.04 8.65
N GLY A 394 14.62 -8.91 8.68
CA GLY A 394 13.37 -8.72 9.43
C GLY A 394 12.15 -9.36 8.75
N ALA A 395 11.01 -8.66 8.77
CA ALA A 395 9.77 -9.07 8.09
C ALA A 395 9.30 -7.99 7.09
N ILE A 396 8.18 -8.27 6.43
CA ILE A 396 7.51 -7.33 5.52
C ILE A 396 6.21 -6.88 6.18
N SER A 397 6.02 -5.57 6.28
CA SER A 397 4.77 -4.95 6.71
C SER A 397 4.06 -4.40 5.49
N LYS A 398 3.34 -5.29 4.81
CA LYS A 398 2.52 -5.01 3.63
C LYS A 398 1.12 -5.51 3.89
N THR A 399 0.12 -4.72 3.49
CA THR A 399 -1.27 -5.15 3.48
C THR A 399 -1.61 -5.92 2.19
N ILE A 400 -2.32 -7.03 2.36
CA ILE A 400 -3.00 -7.78 1.32
C ILE A 400 -4.44 -7.24 1.26
N ASN A 401 -4.75 -6.49 0.22
CA ASN A 401 -6.07 -5.93 0.00
C ASN A 401 -6.99 -7.02 -0.59
N MET A 402 -8.22 -7.06 -0.08
CA MET A 402 -9.24 -8.02 -0.47
C MET A 402 -10.56 -7.27 -0.69
N PRO A 403 -11.27 -7.52 -1.80
CA PRO A 403 -12.62 -7.01 -2.00
C PRO A 403 -13.61 -7.43 -0.91
N ASN A 404 -14.74 -6.72 -0.82
CA ASN A 404 -15.76 -6.97 0.19
C ASN A 404 -16.38 -8.38 0.05
N GLU A 405 -16.49 -8.86 -1.19
CA GLU A 405 -17.08 -10.16 -1.56
C GLU A 405 -16.21 -11.38 -1.20
N VAL A 406 -14.98 -11.18 -0.71
CA VAL A 406 -14.07 -12.27 -0.34
C VAL A 406 -14.61 -13.09 0.83
N THR A 407 -14.56 -14.43 0.67
CA THR A 407 -15.11 -15.41 1.62
C THR A 407 -14.14 -15.72 2.77
N THR A 408 -14.62 -16.46 3.77
CA THR A 408 -13.77 -16.96 4.86
C THR A 408 -12.75 -17.98 4.38
N GLU A 409 -13.11 -18.77 3.37
CA GLU A 409 -12.29 -19.80 2.73
C GLU A 409 -11.14 -19.16 1.95
N ASP A 410 -11.38 -18.04 1.26
CA ASP A 410 -10.33 -17.28 0.58
C ASP A 410 -9.31 -16.70 1.58
N ILE A 411 -9.80 -16.23 2.73
CA ILE A 411 -8.94 -15.74 3.82
C ILE A 411 -8.08 -16.88 4.37
N GLU A 412 -8.68 -18.04 4.65
CA GLU A 412 -7.96 -19.24 5.09
C GLU A 412 -6.91 -19.66 4.04
N GLY A 413 -7.28 -19.73 2.77
CA GLY A 413 -6.38 -20.04 1.66
C GLY A 413 -5.21 -19.07 1.58
N SER A 414 -5.43 -17.78 1.83
CA SER A 414 -4.38 -16.76 1.87
C SER A 414 -3.38 -16.99 3.01
N TYR A 415 -3.84 -17.38 4.20
CA TYR A 415 -2.96 -17.76 5.31
C TYR A 415 -2.14 -19.01 4.98
N MET A 416 -2.78 -20.02 4.39
CA MET A 416 -2.10 -21.27 4.02
C MET A 416 -1.05 -21.04 2.94
N LEU A 417 -1.38 -20.29 1.88
CA LEU A 417 -0.43 -19.93 0.82
C LEU A 417 0.74 -19.11 1.37
N SER A 418 0.47 -18.15 2.25
CA SER A 418 1.52 -17.33 2.87
C SER A 418 2.48 -18.19 3.70
N ALA A 419 1.96 -19.15 4.46
CA ALA A 419 2.77 -20.08 5.24
C ALA A 419 3.58 -21.03 4.36
N GLU A 420 2.98 -21.55 3.28
CA GLU A 420 3.65 -22.42 2.31
C GLU A 420 4.84 -21.71 1.65
N LEU A 421 4.66 -20.44 1.28
CA LEU A 421 5.68 -19.59 0.65
C LEU A 421 6.67 -18.96 1.65
N GLY A 422 6.62 -19.34 2.92
CA GLY A 422 7.61 -18.90 3.92
C GLY A 422 7.48 -17.44 4.37
N LEU A 423 6.31 -16.82 4.23
CA LEU A 423 6.08 -15.46 4.73
C LEU A 423 6.17 -15.42 6.26
N LYS A 424 7.00 -14.50 6.77
CA LYS A 424 7.22 -14.33 8.22
C LYS A 424 6.05 -13.62 8.89
N ALA A 425 5.37 -12.76 8.14
CA ALA A 425 4.21 -11.99 8.59
C ALA A 425 3.30 -11.70 7.40
N MET A 426 1.99 -11.63 7.68
CA MET A 426 1.00 -11.14 6.73
C MET A 426 -0.01 -10.26 7.47
N ALA A 427 -0.46 -9.21 6.82
CA ALA A 427 -1.58 -8.40 7.26
C ALA A 427 -2.60 -8.38 6.12
N LEU A 428 -3.84 -8.77 6.41
CA LEU A 428 -4.93 -8.69 5.42
C LEU A 428 -5.87 -7.55 5.77
N TYR A 429 -6.43 -6.94 4.74
CA TYR A 429 -7.50 -5.99 4.85
C TYR A 429 -8.58 -6.35 3.85
N ARG A 430 -9.75 -6.75 4.36
CA ARG A 430 -10.94 -6.92 3.56
C ARG A 430 -11.75 -5.63 3.56
N ASP A 431 -12.12 -5.16 2.38
CA ASP A 431 -12.89 -3.94 2.24
C ASP A 431 -14.22 -4.01 3.00
N GLY A 432 -14.62 -2.88 3.59
CA GLY A 432 -15.80 -2.77 4.45
C GLY A 432 -15.65 -3.37 5.87
N SER A 433 -14.51 -3.96 6.22
CA SER A 433 -14.27 -4.52 7.57
C SER A 433 -13.84 -3.50 8.64
N LYS A 434 -13.60 -2.23 8.29
CA LYS A 434 -13.39 -1.12 9.24
C LYS A 434 -14.42 -0.01 9.02
N ALA A 435 -14.79 0.67 10.09
CA ALA A 435 -15.79 1.75 10.05
C ALA A 435 -15.30 3.02 9.33
N SER A 436 -13.99 3.27 9.33
CA SER A 436 -13.38 4.37 8.58
C SER A 436 -12.12 3.90 7.86
N GLN A 437 -11.90 4.46 6.67
CA GLN A 437 -10.73 4.20 5.85
C GLN A 437 -9.96 5.51 5.61
N PRO A 438 -8.62 5.50 5.74
CA PRO A 438 -7.82 6.70 5.47
C PRO A 438 -7.73 7.04 3.98
N LEU A 439 -7.93 6.05 3.10
CA LEU A 439 -7.96 6.18 1.65
C LEU A 439 -9.24 5.54 1.11
N SER A 440 -9.84 6.16 0.09
CA SER A 440 -10.96 5.59 -0.68
C SER A 440 -10.64 5.56 -2.16
N ALA A 441 -11.15 4.53 -2.84
CA ALA A 441 -11.12 4.39 -4.30
C ALA A 441 -12.42 4.85 -4.99
N THR A 442 -13.49 5.13 -4.22
CA THR A 442 -14.81 5.56 -4.72
C THR A 442 -15.39 6.73 -3.91
N SER A 443 -16.34 7.49 -4.49
CA SER A 443 -17.06 8.60 -3.83
C SER A 443 -18.18 8.10 -2.96
N ASP A 444 -18.81 7.03 -3.43
CA ASP A 444 -19.93 6.42 -2.75
C ASP A 444 -19.38 5.91 -1.43
N GLU A 445 -19.58 6.72 -0.38
CA GLU A 445 -20.03 6.18 0.89
C GLU A 445 -21.24 5.35 0.49
N GLY A 446 -21.04 4.03 0.29
CA GLY A 446 -22.08 3.15 -0.26
C GLY A 446 -23.37 3.44 0.48
N GLU A 447 -24.52 3.45 -0.23
CA GLU A 447 -25.85 3.74 0.34
C GLU A 447 -25.99 3.14 1.75
N HIS A 448 -25.60 3.91 2.75
CA HIS A 448 -25.80 3.61 4.14
C HIS A 448 -27.14 4.27 4.40
N PRO A 449 -28.21 3.51 4.69
CA PRO A 449 -29.43 4.11 5.17
C PRO A 449 -29.04 5.07 6.29
N ASP A 450 -29.50 6.32 6.23
CA ASP A 450 -29.16 7.39 7.17
C ASP A 450 -29.37 7.02 8.65
N ASP A 451 -30.08 5.91 8.90
CA ASP A 451 -30.24 5.27 10.20
C ASP A 451 -28.94 4.68 10.81
N GLU A 452 -27.80 4.60 10.08
CA GLU A 452 -26.52 4.10 10.63
C GLU A 452 -25.49 5.20 11.00
N LEU A 453 -25.76 6.47 10.70
CA LEU A 453 -24.89 7.59 11.13
C LEU A 453 -25.19 8.05 12.57
N GLU A 454 -26.37 7.73 13.11
CA GLU A 454 -26.64 7.77 14.55
C GLU A 454 -25.91 6.61 15.23
N GLY A 455 -24.70 6.89 15.75
CA GLY A 455 -23.92 5.94 16.54
C GLY A 455 -22.46 5.80 16.12
N LEU A 456 -22.01 6.45 15.04
CA LEU A 456 -20.59 6.44 14.65
C LEU A 456 -19.65 6.99 15.76
N PRO A 457 -20.01 8.09 16.48
CA PRO A 457 -19.23 8.55 17.63
C PRO A 457 -19.26 7.55 18.79
N GLU A 458 -20.41 6.92 19.06
CA GLU A 458 -20.55 5.89 20.10
C GLU A 458 -19.78 4.61 19.75
N ALA A 459 -19.74 4.20 18.48
CA ALA A 459 -18.98 3.05 18.00
C ALA A 459 -17.46 3.30 18.06
N LEU A 460 -17.01 4.53 17.80
CA LEU A 460 -15.61 4.94 17.97
C LEU A 460 -15.22 5.05 19.46
N GLU A 461 -16.13 5.55 20.31
CA GLU A 461 -15.95 5.56 21.77
C GLU A 461 -15.97 4.15 22.36
N ASP A 462 -16.82 3.26 21.84
CA ASP A 462 -16.90 1.86 22.25
C ASP A 462 -15.69 1.06 21.74
N GLU A 463 -15.19 1.30 20.52
CA GLU A 463 -13.89 0.78 20.08
C GLU A 463 -12.76 1.25 20.99
N ALA A 464 -12.71 2.54 21.33
CA ALA A 464 -11.72 3.08 22.26
C ALA A 464 -11.84 2.41 23.65
N ARG A 465 -13.05 2.21 24.16
CA ARG A 465 -13.34 1.55 25.43
C ARG A 465 -13.00 0.06 25.43
N ILE A 466 -13.18 -0.63 24.31
CA ILE A 466 -12.81 -2.05 24.17
C ILE A 466 -11.29 -2.19 24.11
N VAL A 467 -10.60 -1.29 23.39
CA VAL A 467 -9.12 -1.22 23.34
C VAL A 467 -8.55 -0.88 24.72
N THR A 468 -9.22 -0.06 25.52
CA THR A 468 -8.83 0.26 26.91
C THR A 468 -9.35 -0.72 27.96
N GLY A 469 -10.13 -1.74 27.58
CA GLY A 469 -10.60 -2.80 28.49
C GLY A 469 -11.74 -2.41 29.44
N THR A 470 -12.58 -1.44 29.10
CA THR A 470 -13.61 -0.86 29.98
C THR A 470 -15.07 -1.19 29.60
N ALA A 471 -15.33 -2.10 28.66
CA ALA A 471 -16.69 -2.44 28.20
C ALA A 471 -17.37 -3.57 29.04
N PRO A 472 -18.71 -3.50 29.31
CA PRO A 472 -19.45 -4.58 29.98
C PRO A 472 -19.71 -5.77 29.05
N ALA A 473 -19.67 -7.00 29.58
CA ALA A 473 -19.86 -8.23 28.82
C ALA A 473 -21.32 -8.47 28.40
N ILE A 474 -21.58 -8.63 27.09
CA ILE A 474 -22.87 -9.08 26.54
C ILE A 474 -22.86 -10.62 26.47
N HIS A 475 -23.84 -11.27 27.12
CA HIS A 475 -23.99 -12.73 27.13
C HIS A 475 -25.03 -13.19 26.09
N PHE A 476 -24.66 -14.08 25.17
CA PHE A 476 -25.59 -14.84 24.33
C PHE A 476 -25.88 -16.22 24.93
N ALA A 477 -27.09 -16.76 24.68
CA ALA A 477 -27.49 -18.08 25.15
C ALA A 477 -26.69 -19.21 24.44
N PRO A 478 -26.33 -20.31 25.13
CA PRO A 478 -25.51 -21.37 24.56
C PRO A 478 -26.23 -22.11 23.42
N GLY A 479 -25.56 -22.26 22.26
CA GLY A 479 -25.95 -23.22 21.21
C GLY A 479 -26.52 -22.64 19.92
N VAL A 480 -26.56 -21.31 19.72
CA VAL A 480 -27.01 -20.70 18.47
C VAL A 480 -25.81 -20.14 17.70
N SER A 481 -25.53 -20.68 16.51
CA SER A 481 -24.58 -20.07 15.58
C SER A 481 -25.17 -18.75 15.04
N PRO A 482 -24.44 -17.62 15.10
CA PRO A 482 -24.89 -16.35 14.50
C PRO A 482 -25.28 -16.50 13.03
N THR A 483 -24.72 -17.47 12.31
CA THR A 483 -25.00 -17.70 10.89
C THR A 483 -26.41 -18.25 10.63
N MET A 484 -26.98 -19.02 11.56
CA MET A 484 -28.33 -19.58 11.40
C MET A 484 -29.44 -18.58 11.77
N ALA A 485 -29.15 -17.59 12.61
CA ALA A 485 -30.13 -16.63 13.09
C ALA A 485 -30.52 -15.57 12.03
N TYR A 486 -29.75 -15.42 10.95
CA TYR A 486 -29.88 -14.33 9.98
C TYR A 486 -29.95 -14.79 8.51
N GLN A 487 -30.42 -16.02 8.25
CA GLN A 487 -30.58 -16.50 6.88
C GLN A 487 -31.68 -15.69 6.16
N GLY A 488 -31.29 -14.84 5.20
CA GLY A 488 -32.21 -14.02 4.40
C GLY A 488 -32.35 -12.53 4.80
N MET A 489 -31.50 -12.01 5.69
CA MET A 489 -31.47 -10.57 6.07
C MET A 489 -30.10 -9.94 5.79
N SER A 490 -30.06 -8.62 5.51
CA SER A 490 -28.81 -7.85 5.51
C SER A 490 -28.17 -7.95 6.90
N ARG A 491 -26.91 -8.40 6.96
CA ARG A 491 -26.21 -8.72 8.22
C ARG A 491 -25.89 -7.42 8.98
N PRO A 492 -26.44 -7.19 10.19
CA PRO A 492 -25.92 -6.13 11.05
C PRO A 492 -24.48 -6.47 11.48
N ARG A 493 -23.61 -5.46 11.55
CA ARG A 493 -22.22 -5.59 12.02
C ARG A 493 -22.22 -6.08 13.48
N PHE A 494 -21.72 -7.27 13.74
CA PHE A 494 -21.55 -7.77 15.11
C PHE A 494 -20.18 -7.39 15.68
N LEU A 495 -20.19 -6.81 16.88
CA LEU A 495 -19.00 -6.71 17.71
C LEU A 495 -18.58 -8.12 18.18
N LEU A 496 -17.31 -8.46 17.96
CA LEU A 496 -16.74 -9.68 18.54
C LEU A 496 -16.61 -9.49 20.06
N PRO A 497 -16.84 -10.54 20.86
CA PRO A 497 -16.63 -10.45 22.30
C PRO A 497 -15.17 -10.09 22.61
N ALA A 498 -14.97 -9.18 23.57
CA ALA A 498 -13.65 -8.69 24.00
C ALA A 498 -12.68 -9.82 24.43
N ARG A 499 -13.20 -11.02 24.69
CA ARG A 499 -12.43 -12.22 25.02
C ARG A 499 -12.89 -13.39 24.14
N ARG A 500 -11.97 -13.94 23.34
CA ARG A 500 -12.22 -15.21 22.63
C ARG A 500 -12.33 -16.34 23.66
N THR A 501 -13.50 -16.96 23.80
CA THR A 501 -13.64 -18.24 24.50
C THR A 501 -13.09 -19.34 23.60
N GLY A 502 -11.78 -19.61 23.69
CA GLY A 502 -11.20 -20.81 23.09
C GLY A 502 -11.59 -22.05 23.89
N PHE A 503 -11.88 -23.15 23.21
CA PHE A 503 -11.92 -24.47 23.83
C PHE A 503 -10.50 -25.04 23.83
N THR A 504 -9.92 -25.28 25.00
CA THR A 504 -8.64 -25.99 25.12
C THR A 504 -8.91 -27.48 25.04
N GLN A 505 -8.50 -28.13 23.95
CA GLN A 505 -8.54 -29.58 23.86
C GLN A 505 -7.19 -30.16 24.27
N GLU A 506 -7.15 -30.83 25.41
CA GLU A 506 -5.98 -31.59 25.86
C GLU A 506 -5.81 -32.81 24.95
N ALA A 507 -4.67 -32.90 24.26
CA ALA A 507 -4.32 -34.07 23.47
C ALA A 507 -3.17 -34.84 24.13
N ARG A 508 -3.15 -36.17 23.96
CA ARG A 508 -2.01 -37.00 24.36
C ARG A 508 -1.47 -37.77 23.18
N VAL A 509 -0.21 -37.52 22.83
CA VAL A 509 0.54 -38.28 21.82
C VAL A 509 1.75 -38.91 22.49
N GLY A 510 1.88 -40.23 22.42
CA GLY A 510 3.00 -40.96 23.02
C GLY A 510 3.11 -40.83 24.54
N GLY A 511 2.01 -40.56 25.25
CA GLY A 511 2.00 -40.38 26.71
C GLY A 511 2.34 -38.96 27.18
N HIS A 512 2.73 -38.06 26.27
CA HIS A 512 2.97 -36.64 26.57
C HIS A 512 1.71 -35.81 26.32
N LYS A 513 1.47 -34.85 27.22
CA LYS A 513 0.33 -33.93 27.19
C LYS A 513 0.69 -32.70 26.33
N LEU A 514 -0.15 -32.40 25.34
CA LEU A 514 -0.11 -31.20 24.51
C LEU A 514 -1.28 -30.28 24.86
#